data_AF-A0A485AU34-F1
#
_entry.id   AF-A0A485AU34-F1
#
_cell.length_a   1.000
_cell.length_b   1.000
_cell.length_c   1.000
_cell.angle_alpha   90.00
_cell.angle_beta   90.00
_cell.angle_gamma   90.00
#
_symmetry.space_group_name_H-M   'P 1'
#
loop_
_entity.id
_entity.type
_entity.pdbx_description
1 polymer ?
#
loop_
_entity_poly.entity_id
_entity_poly.type
_entity_poly.pdbx_seq_one_letter_code
_entity_poly.pdbx_strand_id
1 'polypeptide(L)'
;MAFSWIQPSFAGGEIGPSLYGRIDMSKYQVALRKCDNFIVRQYGGVENRPGTRFIGEAKYADRKCRLIPFQFSTIQTYALEFGHNYMRVIKDGAYVLDSSNAIYELAMPYADSDLFRIKFTPERRRSDAGSPGLSAKRATPLCA
;
A
#
# COMPACT_ATOMS: atom_id res chain seq x y z
N MET A 1 -41.93 23.49 -5.27
CA MET A 1 -41.26 23.02 -4.05
C MET A 1 -40.40 21.84 -4.41
N ALA A 2 -39.09 21.89 -4.11
CA ALA A 2 -38.21 20.75 -4.36
C ALA A 2 -38.49 19.65 -3.32
N PHE A 3 -38.90 18.48 -3.79
CA PHE A 3 -38.99 17.29 -2.96
C PHE A 3 -37.57 16.76 -2.73
N SER A 4 -37.07 16.85 -1.49
CA SER A 4 -35.81 16.22 -1.13
C SER A 4 -36.11 14.84 -0.57
N TRP A 5 -35.77 13.79 -1.32
CA TRP A 5 -35.83 12.43 -0.82
C TRP A 5 -34.75 12.27 0.27
N ILE A 6 -35.17 11.98 1.50
CA ILE A 6 -34.22 11.77 2.60
C ILE A 6 -33.55 10.41 2.40
N GLN A 7 -32.24 10.40 2.18
CA GLN A 7 -31.44 9.19 2.17
C GLN A 7 -30.90 8.95 3.58
N PRO A 8 -31.42 7.94 4.32
CA PRO A 8 -31.15 7.81 5.75
C PRO A 8 -29.75 7.28 6.06
N SER A 9 -29.14 6.52 5.14
CA SER A 9 -27.78 5.99 5.33
C SER A 9 -27.14 5.54 4.02
N PHE A 10 -25.84 5.27 4.08
CA PHE A 10 -25.03 4.73 2.99
C PHE A 10 -24.47 3.33 3.29
N ALA A 11 -24.97 2.68 4.36
CA ALA A 11 -24.46 1.38 4.84
C ALA A 11 -24.59 0.26 3.81
N GLY A 12 -25.46 0.41 2.80
CA GLY A 12 -25.67 -0.55 1.71
C GLY A 12 -24.54 -0.62 0.70
N GLY A 13 -23.60 0.34 0.70
CA GLY A 13 -22.49 0.38 -0.25
C GLY A 13 -22.93 0.60 -1.69
N GLU A 14 -22.07 0.23 -2.64
CA GLU A 14 -22.39 0.36 -4.07
C GLU A 14 -23.29 -0.79 -4.55
N ILE A 15 -24.42 -0.45 -5.18
CA ILE A 15 -25.27 -1.44 -5.85
C ILE A 15 -24.78 -1.74 -7.26
N GLY A 16 -24.91 -3.00 -7.66
CA GLY A 16 -24.57 -3.43 -9.01
C GLY A 16 -25.49 -2.83 -10.09
N PRO A 17 -25.01 -2.64 -11.33
CA PRO A 17 -25.80 -2.05 -12.42
C PRO A 17 -27.13 -2.74 -12.71
N SER A 18 -27.21 -4.05 -12.49
CA SER A 18 -28.43 -4.84 -12.67
C SER A 18 -29.53 -4.52 -11.65
N LEU A 19 -29.17 -3.92 -10.51
CA LEU A 19 -30.09 -3.60 -9.40
C LEU A 19 -30.57 -2.15 -9.42
N TYR A 20 -30.14 -1.34 -10.38
CA TYR A 20 -30.51 0.08 -10.48
C TYR A 20 -32.03 0.31 -10.64
N GLY A 21 -32.76 -0.67 -11.18
CA GLY A 21 -34.22 -0.59 -11.31
C GLY A 21 -35.01 -1.15 -10.12
N ARG A 22 -34.35 -1.81 -9.16
CA ARG A 22 -35.01 -2.53 -8.05
C ARG A 22 -35.27 -1.63 -6.86
N ILE A 23 -36.11 -0.62 -7.08
CA ILE A 23 -36.54 0.34 -6.05
C ILE A 23 -37.36 -0.31 -4.92
N ASP A 24 -37.90 -1.51 -5.17
CA ASP A 24 -38.65 -2.35 -4.22
C ASP A 24 -37.76 -2.93 -3.12
N MET A 25 -36.45 -3.03 -3.37
CA MET A 25 -35.53 -3.63 -2.43
C MET A 25 -35.26 -2.68 -1.26
N SER A 26 -35.40 -3.15 -0.03
CA SER A 26 -35.13 -2.36 1.19
C SER A 26 -33.71 -1.77 1.22
N LYS A 27 -32.74 -2.49 0.65
CA LYS A 27 -31.35 -2.02 0.51
C LYS A 27 -31.18 -0.86 -0.46
N TYR A 28 -32.11 -0.65 -1.40
CA TYR A 28 -32.01 0.41 -2.40
C TYR A 28 -32.01 1.80 -1.76
N GLN A 29 -32.75 1.98 -0.66
CA GLN A 29 -32.83 3.25 0.07
C GLN A 29 -31.55 3.59 0.86
N VAL A 30 -30.70 2.60 1.13
CA VAL A 30 -29.48 2.75 1.95
C VAL A 30 -28.19 2.53 1.17
N ALA A 31 -28.30 2.37 -0.15
CA ALA A 31 -27.18 2.10 -1.04
C ALA A 31 -26.88 3.28 -1.97
N LEU A 32 -25.71 3.24 -2.59
CA LEU A 32 -25.19 4.20 -3.54
C LEU A 32 -25.15 3.58 -4.93
N ARG A 33 -25.55 4.34 -5.95
CA ARG A 33 -25.40 3.90 -7.34
C ARG A 33 -23.93 3.78 -7.76
N LYS A 34 -23.09 4.66 -7.22
CA LYS A 34 -21.66 4.75 -7.50
C LYS A 34 -20.92 5.28 -6.27
N CYS A 35 -19.86 4.61 -5.84
CA CYS A 35 -19.09 4.97 -4.64
C CYS A 35 -17.59 4.90 -4.93
N ASP A 36 -17.03 5.97 -5.51
CA ASP A 36 -15.61 6.03 -5.84
C ASP A 36 -14.79 6.70 -4.73
N ASN A 37 -13.63 6.16 -4.38
CA ASN A 37 -12.69 6.74 -3.40
C ASN A 37 -13.25 6.94 -1.98
N PHE A 38 -14.28 6.18 -1.62
CA PHE A 38 -14.92 6.26 -0.31
C PHE A 38 -14.89 4.90 0.42
N ILE A 39 -14.89 4.96 1.75
CA ILE A 39 -15.03 3.83 2.66
C ILE A 39 -16.38 3.96 3.36
N VAL A 40 -17.25 2.99 3.11
CA VAL A 40 -18.57 2.93 3.74
C VAL A 40 -18.43 2.42 5.16
N ARG A 41 -18.94 3.18 6.13
CA ARG A 41 -18.99 2.78 7.53
C ARG A 41 -20.26 1.98 7.79
N GLN A 42 -20.16 0.96 8.63
CA GLN A 42 -21.31 0.14 9.03
C GLN A 42 -22.41 0.95 9.72
N TYR A 43 -22.06 2.06 10.35
CA TYR A 43 -23.00 3.00 11.00
C TYR A 43 -23.76 3.90 10.01
N GLY A 44 -23.55 3.75 8.70
CA GLY A 44 -24.31 4.48 7.68
C GLY A 44 -23.64 5.75 7.15
N GLY A 45 -22.51 6.14 7.70
CA GLY A 45 -21.66 7.21 7.17
C GLY A 45 -20.74 6.73 6.04
N VAL A 46 -20.16 7.69 5.32
CA VAL A 46 -19.13 7.45 4.30
C VAL A 46 -17.95 8.34 4.61
N GLU A 47 -16.74 7.79 4.56
CA GLU A 47 -15.51 8.53 4.79
C GLU A 47 -14.61 8.46 3.55
N ASN A 48 -13.87 9.53 3.29
CA ASN A 48 -12.90 9.54 2.19
C ASN A 48 -11.80 8.51 2.45
N ARG A 49 -11.36 7.81 1.39
CA ARG A 49 -10.20 6.92 1.46
C ARG A 49 -8.97 7.72 1.89
N PRO A 50 -8.19 7.26 2.89
CA PRO A 50 -6.97 7.96 3.29
C PRO A 50 -6.03 8.07 2.09
N GLY A 51 -5.65 9.31 1.78
CA GLY A 51 -4.72 9.60 0.70
C GLY A 51 -3.28 9.19 1.03
N THR A 52 -2.42 9.26 0.03
CA THR A 52 -0.97 9.16 0.21
C THR A 52 -0.41 10.52 0.61
N ARG A 53 0.46 10.56 1.62
CA ARG A 53 1.21 11.77 1.96
C ARG A 53 2.42 11.92 1.03
N PHE A 54 2.61 13.11 0.47
CA PHE A 54 3.83 13.45 -0.24
C PHE A 54 4.98 13.66 0.76
N ILE A 55 6.11 12.99 0.54
CA ILE A 55 7.27 13.01 1.45
C ILE A 55 8.47 13.65 0.74
N GLY A 56 8.70 13.30 -0.51
CA GLY A 56 9.74 13.89 -1.33
C GLY A 56 9.73 13.32 -2.74
N GLU A 57 10.57 13.90 -3.59
CA GLU A 57 10.76 13.45 -4.96
C GLU A 57 11.67 12.23 -5.02
N ALA A 58 11.43 11.37 -6.02
CA ALA A 58 12.34 10.29 -6.36
C ALA A 58 13.72 10.85 -6.73
N LYS A 59 14.78 10.08 -6.47
CA LYS A 59 16.16 10.49 -6.79
C LYS A 59 16.35 10.84 -8.27
N TYR A 60 15.71 10.08 -9.15
CA TYR A 60 15.71 10.30 -10.58
C TYR A 60 14.27 10.60 -11.01
N ALA A 61 13.99 11.86 -11.34
CA ALA A 61 12.67 12.28 -11.82
C ALA A 61 12.30 11.62 -13.16
N ASP A 62 13.30 11.26 -13.97
CA ASP A 62 13.11 10.67 -15.30
C ASP A 62 12.90 9.15 -15.29
N ARG A 63 13.01 8.50 -14.12
CA ARG A 63 13.00 7.04 -14.01
C ARG A 63 11.87 6.55 -13.11
N LYS A 64 11.36 5.37 -13.44
CA LYS A 64 10.29 4.74 -12.67
C LYS A 64 10.81 4.36 -11.28
N CYS A 65 9.99 4.63 -10.27
CA CYS A 65 10.23 4.23 -8.88
C CYS A 65 9.00 3.50 -8.36
N ARG A 66 9.23 2.54 -7.46
CA ARG A 66 8.18 1.73 -6.84
C ARG A 66 8.27 1.80 -5.33
N LEU A 67 7.16 2.14 -4.69
CA LEU A 67 7.03 2.08 -3.24
C LEU A 67 6.50 0.70 -2.84
N ILE A 68 7.20 0.04 -1.91
CA ILE A 68 6.81 -1.25 -1.33
C ILE A 68 6.58 -1.04 0.17
N PRO A 69 5.35 -1.25 0.67
CA PRO A 69 5.09 -1.18 2.11
C PRO A 69 5.78 -2.36 2.82
N PHE A 70 6.58 -2.07 3.83
CA PHE A 70 7.27 -3.06 4.65
C PHE A 70 6.92 -2.89 6.13
N GLN A 71 6.29 -3.90 6.70
CA GLN A 71 5.98 -3.91 8.12
C GLN A 71 6.98 -4.81 8.86
N PHE A 72 7.82 -4.21 9.71
CA PHE A 72 8.74 -4.97 10.55
C PHE A 72 8.05 -5.44 11.84
N SER A 73 7.20 -4.58 12.43
CA SER A 73 6.41 -4.93 13.62
C SER A 73 5.05 -4.23 13.61
N THR A 74 4.21 -4.51 14.62
CA THR A 74 2.93 -3.80 14.81
C THR A 74 3.12 -2.33 15.17
N ILE A 75 4.31 -1.94 15.63
CA ILE A 75 4.63 -0.57 16.04
C ILE A 75 5.46 0.13 14.96
N GLN A 76 6.35 -0.60 14.29
CA GLN A 76 7.29 -0.04 13.32
C GLN A 76 6.90 -0.44 11.90
N THR A 77 6.38 0.55 11.16
CA THR A 77 6.03 0.42 9.75
C THR A 77 6.97 1.27 8.91
N TYR A 78 7.48 0.69 7.83
CA TYR A 78 8.40 1.32 6.90
C TYR A 78 7.81 1.29 5.49
N ALA A 79 8.19 2.25 4.66
CA ALA A 79 7.97 2.20 3.23
C ALA A 79 9.33 2.18 2.54
N LEU A 80 9.53 1.21 1.65
CA LEU A 80 10.76 1.06 0.88
C LEU A 80 10.54 1.67 -0.50
N GLU A 81 11.32 2.70 -0.83
CA GLU A 81 11.36 3.29 -2.16
C GLU A 81 12.45 2.58 -2.96
N PHE A 82 12.06 1.83 -3.98
CA PHE A 82 12.99 1.23 -4.94
C PHE A 82 13.03 2.05 -6.23
N GLY A 83 14.23 2.42 -6.64
CA GLY A 83 14.49 3.07 -7.93
C GLY A 83 15.65 2.40 -8.66
N HIS A 84 16.15 3.05 -9.71
CA HIS A 84 17.23 2.49 -10.54
C HIS A 84 18.54 2.37 -9.75
N ASN A 85 18.91 1.14 -9.39
CA ASN A 85 20.09 0.79 -8.60
C ASN A 85 20.16 1.39 -7.18
N TYR A 86 19.02 1.82 -6.63
CA TYR A 86 18.99 2.36 -5.27
C TYR A 86 17.71 1.96 -4.53
N MET A 87 17.82 1.90 -3.20
CA MET A 87 16.69 1.80 -2.29
C MET A 87 16.82 2.83 -1.17
N ARG A 88 15.73 3.51 -0.84
CA ARG A 88 15.61 4.42 0.31
C ARG A 88 14.56 3.88 1.29
N VAL A 89 14.77 4.16 2.57
CA VAL A 89 13.83 3.78 3.64
C VAL A 89 13.11 5.02 4.14
N ILE A 90 11.78 4.94 4.16
CA ILE A 90 10.89 5.95 4.69
C ILE A 90 10.26 5.41 5.97
N LYS A 91 10.33 6.19 7.05
CA LYS A 91 9.74 5.86 8.35
C LYS A 91 8.95 7.06 8.87
N ASP A 92 7.75 6.83 9.39
CA ASP A 92 6.93 7.86 10.04
C ASP A 92 6.69 9.13 9.18
N GLY A 93 6.75 9.00 7.85
CA GLY A 93 6.56 10.10 6.91
C GLY A 93 7.82 10.92 6.60
N ALA A 94 9.01 10.45 6.96
CA ALA A 94 10.30 11.08 6.63
C ALA A 94 11.32 10.04 6.13
N TYR A 95 12.33 10.51 5.39
CA TYR A 95 13.48 9.68 5.01
C TYR A 95 14.33 9.37 6.24
N VAL A 96 14.76 8.11 6.37
CA VAL A 96 15.75 7.72 7.38
C VAL A 96 17.08 8.37 7.02
N LEU A 97 17.72 9.02 8.00
CA LEU A 97 19.01 9.69 7.84
C LEU A 97 20.12 8.84 8.45
N ASP A 98 21.30 8.90 7.85
CA ASP A 98 22.53 8.33 8.41
C ASP A 98 23.12 9.26 9.49
N SER A 99 24.13 8.79 10.21
CA SER A 99 24.97 9.52 11.16
C SER A 99 25.55 10.84 10.63
N SER A 100 25.71 10.97 9.31
CA SER A 100 26.17 12.19 8.63
C SER A 100 25.03 13.10 8.16
N ASN A 101 23.79 12.88 8.62
CA ASN A 101 22.59 13.64 8.26
C ASN A 101 22.22 13.61 6.76
N ALA A 102 22.74 12.62 6.02
CA ALA A 102 22.38 12.36 4.63
C ALA A 102 21.26 11.30 4.57
N ILE A 103 20.46 11.31 3.49
CA ILE A 103 19.43 10.29 3.26
C ILE A 103 20.09 8.91 3.18
N TYR A 104 19.57 7.96 3.95
CA TYR A 104 20.07 6.60 3.96
C TYR A 104 19.71 5.90 2.65
N GLU A 105 20.73 5.60 1.86
CA GLU A 105 20.63 4.99 0.55
C GLU A 105 21.38 3.65 0.51
N LEU A 106 20.72 2.62 0.00
CA LEU A 106 21.30 1.31 -0.24
C LEU A 106 21.45 1.11 -1.75
N ALA A 107 22.67 0.84 -2.21
CA ALA A 107 22.91 0.46 -3.60
C ALA A 107 22.33 -0.93 -3.86
N MET A 108 21.44 -1.04 -4.85
CA MET A 108 20.77 -2.29 -5.21
C MET A 108 21.13 -2.71 -6.63
N PRO A 109 21.12 -4.01 -6.97
CA PRO A 109 21.45 -4.49 -8.31
C PRO A 109 20.26 -4.43 -9.29
N TYR A 110 19.12 -3.85 -8.89
CA TYR A 110 17.89 -3.86 -9.69
C TYR A 110 17.78 -2.64 -10.61
N ALA A 111 17.59 -2.91 -11.90
CA ALA A 111 17.26 -1.90 -12.90
C ALA A 111 15.78 -1.47 -12.80
N ASP A 112 15.46 -0.34 -13.42
CA ASP A 112 14.11 0.26 -13.44
C ASP A 112 13.06 -0.66 -14.08
N SER A 113 13.44 -1.47 -15.06
CA SER A 113 12.58 -2.46 -15.72
C SER A 113 12.14 -3.59 -14.80
N ASP A 114 12.96 -3.95 -13.82
CA ASP A 114 12.73 -5.10 -12.94
C ASP A 114 11.96 -4.75 -11.66
N LEU A 115 11.78 -3.45 -11.38
CA LEU A 115 11.08 -2.96 -10.19
C LEU A 115 9.68 -3.57 -10.01
N PHE A 116 8.95 -3.80 -11.10
CA PHE A 116 7.60 -4.39 -11.05
C PHE A 116 7.61 -5.90 -10.80
N ARG A 117 8.72 -6.59 -11.08
CA ARG A 117 8.87 -8.03 -10.87
C ARG A 117 9.34 -8.38 -9.46
N ILE A 118 9.84 -7.41 -8.70
CA ILE A 118 10.25 -7.62 -7.31
C ILE A 118 9.03 -8.14 -6.52
N LYS A 119 9.17 -9.39 -6.07
CA LYS A 119 8.24 -10.04 -5.14
C LYS A 119 8.78 -9.86 -3.74
N PHE A 120 7.93 -9.40 -2.85
CA PHE A 120 8.27 -9.19 -1.46
C PHE A 120 7.32 -10.01 -0.59
N THR A 121 7.89 -10.84 0.27
CA THR A 121 7.16 -11.58 1.30
C THR A 121 7.70 -11.14 2.65
N PRO A 122 6.91 -10.41 3.46
CA PRO A 122 7.32 -10.09 4.82
C PRO A 122 7.29 -11.36 5.66
N GLU A 123 8.46 -11.90 5.97
CA GLU A 123 8.57 -12.97 6.95
C GLU A 123 8.64 -12.35 8.34
N ARG A 124 7.59 -12.55 9.13
CA ARG A 124 7.58 -12.24 10.56
C ARG A 124 8.43 -13.29 11.27
N ARG A 125 9.76 -13.15 11.22
CA ARG A 125 10.64 -14.02 11.98
C ARG A 125 10.44 -13.72 13.46
N ARG A 126 9.60 -14.55 14.12
CA ARG A 126 9.43 -14.57 15.57
C ARG A 126 10.82 -14.83 16.15
N SER A 127 11.40 -13.83 16.80
CA SER A 127 12.69 -13.94 17.45
C SER A 127 12.54 -14.76 18.73
N ASP A 128 12.27 -16.05 18.60
CA ASP A 128 12.55 -17.02 19.64
C ASP A 128 14.05 -17.33 19.54
N ALA A 129 14.79 -16.97 20.59
CA ALA A 129 16.22 -17.21 20.69
C ALA A 129 16.48 -18.73 20.65
N GLY A 130 17.17 -19.20 19.61
CA GLY A 130 17.58 -20.60 19.51
C GLY A 130 18.09 -21.01 18.13
N SER A 131 19.41 -20.92 17.94
CA SER A 131 20.25 -21.57 16.91
C SER A 131 20.29 -21.02 15.47
N PRO A 132 21.48 -21.02 14.82
CA PRO A 132 21.73 -20.37 13.54
C PRO A 132 21.34 -21.27 12.38
N GLY A 133 20.47 -20.78 11.51
CA GLY A 133 20.07 -21.45 10.27
C GLY A 133 20.13 -20.46 9.12
N LEU A 134 21.36 -20.11 8.72
CA LEU A 134 21.63 -19.45 7.45
C LEU A 134 21.33 -20.48 6.34
N SER A 135 20.12 -20.49 5.76
CA SER A 135 19.84 -21.28 4.55
C SER A 135 19.85 -20.37 3.33
N ALA A 136 21.07 -19.96 2.96
CA ALA A 136 21.39 -19.74 1.56
C ALA A 136 21.27 -21.11 0.86
N LYS A 137 20.13 -21.38 0.21
CA LYS A 137 20.04 -22.55 -0.67
C LYS A 137 20.81 -22.26 -1.96
N ARG A 138 21.97 -22.90 -2.03
CA ARG A 138 22.86 -23.05 -3.18
C ARG A 138 22.08 -23.34 -4.48
N ALA A 139 22.35 -22.57 -5.51
CA ALA A 139 22.50 -23.10 -6.86
C ALA A 139 23.99 -22.96 -7.18
N THR A 140 24.71 -24.09 -7.14
CA THR A 140 26.12 -24.21 -7.49
C THR A 140 26.35 -23.86 -8.97
N PRO A 141 27.50 -23.23 -9.31
CA PRO A 141 27.97 -23.20 -10.69
C PRO A 141 28.52 -24.59 -11.02
N LEU A 142 28.06 -25.17 -12.12
CA LEU A 142 28.79 -26.23 -12.81
C LEU A 142 29.54 -25.57 -13.96
N CYS A 143 30.86 -25.73 -13.93
CA CYS A 143 31.79 -25.30 -14.96
C CYS A 143 31.34 -25.74 -16.35
N ALA A 144 31.52 -24.84 -17.31
CA ALA A 144 32.63 -24.99 -18.24
C ALA A 144 33.42 -23.68 -18.22
#